data_AF-A0A534ZL84-F1
#
_entry.id   AF-A0A534ZL84-F1
#
_cell.length_a   1.000
_cell.length_b   1.000
_cell.length_c   1.000
_cell.angle_alpha   90.00
_cell.angle_beta   90.00
_cell.angle_gamma   90.00
#
_symmetry.space_group_name_H-M   'P 1'
#
loop_
_entity.id
_entity.type
_entity.pdbx_description
1 polymer ?
#
loop_
_entity_poly.entity_id
_entity_poly.type
_entity_poly.pdbx_seq_one_letter_code
_entity_poly.pdbx_strand_id
1 'polypeptide(L)'
;MRNFQSPTTIGLSYRFIQSDVNRSAPTPARESPLLNSAGVNELDGSFYLRLGDYLGFTFLSRYDLSTTTLGTTTLGPHFLERDYLVRLISRCNCWVLQAGVSDKTNPDERLFRVQFTLFGLGSFGRTPVPAGFVGFAPLAQMQRQGVGPAALGGLSN
;
A
#
# COMPACT_ATOMS: atom_id res chain seq x y z
N MET A 1 27.06 17.15 9.21
CA MET A 1 25.95 16.37 9.83
C MET A 1 25.36 15.47 8.75
N ARG A 2 25.19 14.16 8.98
CA ARG A 2 24.51 13.28 8.02
C ARG A 2 23.00 13.50 8.17
N ASN A 3 22.33 13.82 7.07
CA ASN A 3 20.89 13.99 7.04
C ASN A 3 20.23 12.61 6.93
N PHE A 4 19.32 12.30 7.85
CA PHE A 4 18.59 11.03 7.86
C PHE A 4 17.28 11.09 7.07
N GLN A 5 16.96 12.23 6.46
CA GLN A 5 15.84 12.34 5.52
C GLN A 5 16.26 11.89 4.13
N SER A 6 15.33 11.23 3.44
CA SER A 6 15.49 10.94 2.03
C SER A 6 15.25 12.22 1.20
N PRO A 7 15.73 12.30 -0.04
CA PRO A 7 15.27 13.34 -0.98
C PRO A 7 13.77 13.20 -1.23
N THR A 8 13.11 14.32 -1.58
CA THR A 8 11.73 14.29 -2.09
C THR A 8 11.67 13.40 -3.34
N THR A 9 10.70 12.49 -3.38
CA THR A 9 10.56 11.49 -4.43
C THR A 9 9.10 11.36 -4.83
N ILE A 10 8.86 11.21 -6.13
CA ILE A 10 7.57 10.83 -6.69
C ILE A 10 7.74 9.58 -7.53
N GLY A 11 6.76 8.69 -7.49
CA GLY A 11 6.73 7.50 -8.29
C GLY A 11 5.31 7.17 -8.70
N LEU A 12 5.17 6.69 -9.94
CA LEU A 12 3.92 6.22 -10.51
C LEU A 12 4.19 4.88 -11.20
N SER A 13 3.27 3.94 -11.06
CA SER A 13 3.29 2.64 -11.72
C SER A 13 1.89 2.35 -12.24
N TYR A 14 1.78 1.96 -13.50
CA TYR A 14 0.53 1.55 -14.10
C TYR A 14 0.59 0.05 -14.38
N ARG A 15 -0.46 -0.67 -13.99
CA ARG A 15 -0.56 -2.12 -14.16
C ARG A 15 -1.86 -2.47 -14.87
N PHE A 16 -1.72 -3.21 -15.96
CA PHE A 16 -2.84 -3.73 -16.74
C PHE A 16 -2.69 -5.25 -16.94
N ILE A 17 -3.74 -5.99 -16.64
CA ILE A 17 -3.91 -7.41 -16.91
C ILE A 17 -5.23 -7.54 -17.66
N GLN A 18 -5.21 -8.18 -18.82
CA GLN A 18 -6.39 -8.23 -19.69
C GLN A 18 -7.39 -9.32 -19.26
N SER A 19 -6.91 -10.47 -18.81
CA SER A 19 -7.74 -11.59 -18.34
C SER A 19 -6.91 -12.61 -17.59
N ASP A 20 -7.55 -13.36 -16.70
CA ASP A 20 -6.95 -14.54 -16.06
C ASP A 20 -6.61 -15.63 -17.09
N VAL A 21 -5.40 -16.19 -16.97
CA VAL A 21 -4.94 -17.31 -17.81
C VAL A 21 -5.74 -18.60 -17.60
N ASN A 22 -6.42 -18.71 -16.44
CA ASN A 22 -7.21 -19.87 -16.04
C ASN A 22 -8.72 -19.68 -16.29
N ARG A 23 -9.12 -18.65 -17.03
CA ARG A 23 -10.53 -18.32 -17.28
C ARG A 23 -11.36 -19.47 -17.89
N SER A 24 -10.69 -20.39 -18.59
CA SER A 24 -11.32 -21.56 -19.22
C SER A 24 -11.01 -22.88 -18.50
N ALA A 25 -10.37 -22.83 -17.33
CA ALA A 25 -10.11 -24.03 -16.55
C ALA A 25 -11.42 -24.64 -16.04
N PRO A 26 -11.60 -25.97 -16.08
CA PRO A 26 -12.77 -26.63 -15.52
C PRO A 26 -12.74 -26.48 -13.99
N THR A 27 -13.57 -25.59 -13.45
CA THR A 27 -13.60 -25.30 -12.01
C THR A 27 -15.01 -25.42 -11.41
N PRO A 28 -15.11 -25.82 -10.13
CA PRO A 28 -16.37 -25.81 -9.41
C PRO A 28 -17.04 -24.42 -9.46
N ALA A 29 -18.37 -24.37 -9.55
CA ALA A 29 -19.14 -23.13 -9.70
C ALA A 29 -18.87 -22.07 -8.61
N ARG A 30 -18.38 -22.48 -7.43
CA ARG A 30 -18.00 -21.58 -6.33
C ARG A 30 -16.68 -20.85 -6.57
N GLU A 31 -15.80 -21.40 -7.39
CA GLU A 31 -14.46 -20.86 -7.69
C GLU A 31 -14.42 -20.14 -9.04
N SER A 32 -15.42 -20.35 -9.90
CA SER A 32 -15.57 -19.65 -11.18
C SER A 32 -15.44 -18.12 -11.10
N PRO A 33 -15.92 -17.41 -10.06
CA PRO A 33 -15.72 -15.96 -9.96
C PRO A 33 -14.25 -15.54 -9.74
N LEU A 34 -13.44 -16.41 -9.14
CA LEU A 34 -12.02 -16.14 -8.85
C LEU A 34 -11.13 -16.29 -10.08
N LEU A 35 -11.57 -17.09 -11.06
CA LEU A 35 -10.84 -17.40 -12.28
C LEU A 35 -11.41 -16.69 -13.50
N ASN A 36 -12.61 -16.12 -13.38
CA ASN A 36 -13.27 -15.30 -14.38
C ASN A 36 -13.32 -13.84 -13.91
N SER A 37 -12.24 -13.35 -13.28
CA SER A 37 -12.16 -11.95 -12.88
C SER A 37 -11.96 -11.06 -14.12
N ALA A 38 -12.57 -9.87 -14.09
CA ALA A 38 -12.20 -8.81 -15.01
C ALA A 38 -10.77 -8.43 -14.67
N GLY A 39 -9.86 -8.48 -15.65
CA GLY A 39 -8.44 -8.27 -15.40
C GLY A 39 -8.12 -6.94 -14.72
N VAL A 40 -6.93 -6.83 -14.14
CA VAL A 40 -6.49 -5.70 -13.32
C VAL A 40 -6.24 -4.45 -14.16
N ASN A 41 -6.72 -3.28 -13.75
CA ASN A 41 -6.38 -2.00 -14.35
C ASN A 41 -6.16 -0.97 -13.24
N GLU A 42 -4.93 -0.86 -12.75
CA GLU A 42 -4.58 -0.14 -11.54
C GLU A 42 -3.47 0.91 -11.78
N LEU A 43 -3.56 2.01 -11.04
CA LEU A 43 -2.51 3.02 -10.91
C LEU A 43 -2.00 3.03 -9.47
N ASP A 44 -0.73 2.71 -9.29
CA ASP A 44 -0.01 2.84 -8.04
C ASP A 44 0.72 4.18 -8.01
N GLY A 45 0.54 4.93 -6.93
CA GLY A 45 1.16 6.22 -6.69
C GLY A 45 1.98 6.22 -5.42
N SER A 46 3.14 6.87 -5.46
CA SER A 46 3.96 7.12 -4.29
C SER A 46 4.50 8.53 -4.32
N PHE A 47 4.44 9.19 -3.17
CA PHE A 47 4.93 10.54 -2.99
C PHE A 47 5.56 10.63 -1.63
N TYR A 48 6.82 11.05 -1.58
CA TYR A 48 7.50 11.39 -0.35
C TYR A 48 8.03 12.81 -0.47
N LEU A 49 7.60 13.67 0.46
CA LEU A 49 8.00 15.06 0.54
C LEU A 49 8.86 15.28 1.78
N ARG A 50 10.09 15.72 1.54
CA ARG A 50 10.95 16.20 2.61
C ARG A 50 10.62 17.65 2.93
N LEU A 51 10.24 17.91 4.18
CA LEU A 51 9.93 19.22 4.72
C LEU A 51 11.05 19.65 5.69
N GLY A 52 12.11 20.24 5.14
CA GLY A 52 13.31 20.59 5.89
C GLY A 52 14.12 19.35 6.30
N ASP A 53 14.77 19.41 7.47
CA ASP A 53 15.66 18.34 7.93
C ASP A 53 15.01 17.36 8.91
N TYR A 54 13.84 17.72 9.45
CA TYR A 54 13.26 17.04 10.61
C TYR A 54 11.87 16.47 10.34
N LEU A 55 11.20 16.90 9.28
CA LEU A 55 9.85 16.45 8.93
C LEU A 55 9.83 15.83 7.53
N GLY A 56 9.17 14.69 7.40
CA GLY A 56 8.87 14.05 6.13
C GLY A 56 7.41 13.65 6.08
N PHE A 57 6.79 13.82 4.92
CA PHE A 57 5.44 13.35 4.65
C PHE A 57 5.49 12.33 3.52
N THR A 58 4.69 11.27 3.65
CA THR A 58 4.56 10.22 2.64
C THR A 58 3.09 10.01 2.36
N PHE A 59 2.76 9.90 1.07
CA PHE A 59 1.48 9.45 0.58
C PHE A 59 1.71 8.28 -0.38
N LEU A 60 0.98 7.19 -0.17
CA LEU A 60 0.96 6.06 -1.09
C LEU A 60 -0.49 5.76 -1.46
N SER A 61 -0.73 5.35 -2.70
CA SER A 61 -2.07 5.05 -3.17
C SER A 61 -2.09 3.93 -4.17
N ARG A 62 -3.15 3.13 -4.14
CA ARG A 62 -3.53 2.21 -5.21
C ARG A 62 -4.92 2.58 -5.69
N TYR A 63 -5.06 2.85 -6.97
CA TYR A 63 -6.31 3.32 -7.57
C TYR A 63 -6.75 2.36 -8.68
N ASP A 64 -7.95 1.81 -8.56
CA ASP A 64 -8.58 1.04 -9.63
C ASP A 64 -9.17 2.01 -10.66
N LEU A 65 -8.74 1.87 -11.91
CA LEU A 65 -9.22 2.65 -13.05
C LEU A 65 -10.40 1.97 -13.75
N SER A 66 -10.77 0.76 -13.33
CA SER A 66 -11.86 -0.02 -13.90
C SER A 66 -13.21 0.53 -13.48
N THR A 67 -14.22 0.25 -14.31
CA THR A 67 -15.62 0.39 -13.91
C THR A 67 -16.21 -1.01 -13.90
N THR A 68 -16.65 -1.46 -12.73
CA THR A 68 -17.20 -2.79 -12.52
C THR A 68 -18.68 -2.68 -12.17
N THR A 69 -19.53 -3.31 -12.98
CA THR A 69 -20.96 -3.39 -12.70
C THR A 69 -21.27 -4.74 -12.07
N LEU A 70 -21.74 -4.72 -10.81
CA LEU A 70 -22.19 -5.90 -10.09
C LEU A 70 -23.70 -5.80 -9.86
N GLY A 71 -24.48 -6.56 -10.63
CA GLY A 71 -25.94 -6.46 -10.61
C GLY A 71 -26.42 -5.10 -11.11
N THR A 72 -27.08 -4.32 -10.23
CA THR A 72 -27.54 -2.96 -10.50
C THR A 72 -26.58 -1.87 -10.03
N THR A 73 -25.50 -2.25 -9.33
CA THR A 73 -24.55 -1.30 -8.76
C THR A 73 -23.34 -1.16 -9.68
N THR A 74 -23.03 0.06 -10.09
CA THR A 74 -21.82 0.37 -10.85
C THR A 74 -20.80 0.99 -9.91
N LEU A 75 -19.70 0.27 -9.64
CA LEU A 75 -18.53 0.83 -8.99
C LEU A 75 -17.63 1.43 -10.07
N GLY A 76 -17.50 2.75 -10.05
CA GLY A 76 -16.54 3.46 -10.89
C GLY A 76 -15.11 3.37 -10.35
N PRO A 77 -14.19 4.11 -10.99
CA PRO A 77 -12.82 4.22 -10.53
C PRO A 77 -12.75 4.70 -9.08
N HIS A 78 -11.99 3.99 -8.25
CA HIS A 78 -11.93 4.24 -6.82
C HIS A 78 -10.57 3.85 -6.23
N PHE A 79 -10.27 4.39 -5.04
CA PHE A 79 -9.07 4.00 -4.32
C PHE A 79 -9.27 2.62 -3.71
N LEU A 80 -8.31 1.73 -3.93
CA LEU A 80 -8.23 0.43 -3.27
C LEU A 80 -7.50 0.54 -1.93
N GLU A 81 -6.46 1.38 -1.89
CA GLU A 81 -5.63 1.60 -0.70
C GLU A 81 -5.07 3.03 -0.71
N ARG A 82 -5.03 3.66 0.47
CA ARG A 82 -4.39 4.96 0.70
C ARG A 82 -3.65 4.95 2.01
N ASP A 83 -2.36 5.26 1.96
CA ASP A 83 -1.51 5.39 3.13
C ASP A 83 -1.00 6.81 3.27
N TYR A 84 -1.10 7.35 4.48
CA TYR A 84 -0.57 8.63 4.88
C TYR A 84 0.41 8.42 6.02
N LEU A 85 1.64 8.89 5.87
CA LEU A 85 2.68 8.73 6.90
C LEU A 85 3.39 10.06 7.14
N VAL A 86 3.56 10.39 8.41
CA VAL A 86 4.39 11.48 8.89
C VAL A 86 5.60 10.90 9.62
N ARG A 87 6.77 11.45 9.32
CA ARG A 87 8.04 11.12 9.95
C ARG A 87 8.66 12.36 10.58
N LEU A 88 8.97 12.26 11.87
CA LEU A 88 9.64 13.29 12.65
C LEU A 88 11.01 12.76 13.11
N ILE A 89 12.05 13.53 12.89
CA ILE A 89 13.44 13.20 13.27
C ILE A 89 13.93 14.26 14.25
N SER A 90 14.58 13.83 15.33
CA SER A 90 15.13 14.75 16.31
C SER A 90 16.31 15.56 15.76
N ARG A 91 16.54 16.76 16.31
CA ARG A 91 17.66 17.62 15.88
C ARG A 91 19.04 16.98 16.05
N CYS A 92 19.21 16.20 17.11
CA CYS A 92 20.44 15.47 17.37
C CYS A 92 20.53 14.14 16.61
N ASN A 93 19.51 13.80 15.79
CA ASN A 93 19.36 12.50 15.14
C ASN A 93 19.47 11.33 16.13
N CYS A 94 18.91 11.49 17.33
CA CYS A 94 18.91 10.48 18.38
C CYS A 94 17.63 9.64 18.39
N TRP A 95 16.53 10.16 17.83
CA TRP A 95 15.26 9.45 17.74
C TRP A 95 14.48 9.83 16.48
N VAL A 96 13.56 8.93 16.10
CA VAL A 96 12.58 9.10 15.03
C VAL A 96 11.21 8.66 15.53
N LEU A 97 10.19 9.47 15.24
CA LEU A 97 8.79 9.12 15.40
C LEU A 97 8.13 9.01 14.03
N GLN A 98 7.42 7.91 13.80
CA GLN A 98 6.65 7.67 12.60
C GLN A 98 5.21 7.39 12.99
N ALA A 99 4.27 8.08 12.36
CA ALA A 99 2.85 7.88 12.57
C ALA A 99 2.15 7.85 11.22
N GLY A 100 1.28 6.88 10.99
CA GLY A 100 0.56 6.77 9.74
C GLY A 100 -0.81 6.14 9.87
N VAL A 101 -1.61 6.41 8.84
CA VAL A 101 -2.97 5.91 8.66
C VAL A 101 -3.02 5.17 7.33
N SER A 102 -3.58 3.97 7.34
CA SER A 102 -3.82 3.15 6.15
C SER A 102 -5.32 2.92 6.04
N ASP A 103 -5.88 3.19 4.87
CA ASP A 103 -7.30 3.03 4.55
C ASP A 103 -7.41 2.09 3.34
N LYS A 104 -8.05 0.94 3.52
CA LYS A 104 -8.22 -0.10 2.51
C LYS A 104 -9.71 -0.33 2.26
N THR A 105 -10.07 -0.50 1.00
CA THR A 105 -11.48 -0.70 0.62
C THR A 105 -11.88 -2.19 0.60
N ASN A 106 -10.92 -3.10 0.48
CA ASN A 106 -11.19 -4.55 0.51
C ASN A 106 -10.05 -5.35 1.15
N PRO A 107 -10.21 -5.88 2.38
CA PRO A 107 -11.34 -5.63 3.29
C PRO A 107 -11.41 -4.15 3.68
N ASP A 108 -12.62 -3.65 3.98
CA ASP A 108 -12.81 -2.27 4.46
C ASP A 108 -12.17 -2.13 5.85
N GLU A 109 -11.01 -1.50 5.92
CA GLU A 109 -10.21 -1.42 7.12
C GLU A 109 -9.46 -0.09 7.21
N ARG A 110 -9.49 0.52 8.39
CA ARG A 110 -8.70 1.71 8.73
C ARG A 110 -7.76 1.40 9.88
N LEU A 111 -6.47 1.52 9.60
CA LEU A 111 -5.40 1.20 10.54
C LEU A 111 -4.59 2.43 10.91
N PHE A 112 -4.39 2.63 12.20
CA PHE A 112 -3.51 3.65 12.76
C PHE A 112 -2.26 2.95 13.30
N ARG A 113 -1.08 3.37 12.85
CA ARG A 113 0.20 2.78 13.25
C ARG A 113 1.15 3.87 13.69
N VAL A 114 1.85 3.62 14.78
CA VAL A 114 2.86 4.52 15.33
C VAL A 114 4.08 3.69 15.72
N GLN A 115 5.26 4.18 15.34
CA GLN A 115 6.53 3.60 15.69
C GLN A 115 7.47 4.69 16.18
N PHE A 116 8.06 4.44 17.34
CA PHE A 116 9.12 5.26 17.89
C PHE A 116 10.44 4.48 17.83
N THR A 117 11.49 5.12 17.33
CA THR A 117 12.81 4.49 17.16
C THR A 117 13.85 5.36 17.84
N LEU A 118 14.60 4.80 18.79
CA LEU A 118 15.81 5.41 19.32
C LEU A 118 17.01 4.81 18.59
N PHE A 119 17.81 5.66 17.97
CA PHE A 119 19.00 5.18 17.28
C PHE A 119 19.97 4.57 18.29
N GLY A 120 20.38 3.33 18.03
CA GLY A 120 21.30 2.57 18.89
C GLY A 120 20.65 1.82 20.05
N LEU A 121 19.38 2.07 20.40
CA LEU A 121 18.67 1.35 21.47
C LEU A 121 17.55 0.44 20.94
N GLY A 122 17.00 0.75 19.76
CA GLY A 122 15.98 -0.07 19.10
C GLY A 122 14.71 0.70 18.77
N SER A 123 13.64 -0.04 18.45
CA SER A 123 12.34 0.55 18.09
C SER A 123 11.19 -0.10 18.83
N PHE A 124 10.22 0.73 19.19
CA PHE A 124 8.97 0.35 19.84
C PHE A 124 7.77 0.69 18.95
N GLY A 125 6.73 -0.13 19.00
CA GLY A 125 5.48 0.08 18.28
C GLY A 125 5.38 -0.72 16.98
N ARG A 126 4.47 -0.30 16.09
CA ARG A 126 4.25 -0.93 14.79
C ARG A 126 4.56 0.05 13.68
N THR A 127 5.44 -0.35 12.77
CA THR A 127 5.81 0.48 11.64
C THR A 127 4.60 0.73 10.74
N PRO A 128 4.30 1.99 10.36
CA PRO A 128 3.23 2.28 9.42
C PRO A 128 3.54 1.78 8.01
N VAL A 129 4.83 1.64 7.71
CA VAL A 129 5.37 1.30 6.40
C VAL A 129 5.97 -0.11 6.40
N PRO A 130 5.86 -0.86 5.30
CA PRO A 130 6.45 -2.19 5.19
C PRO A 130 7.97 -2.20 5.48
N ALA A 131 8.48 -3.34 5.95
CA ALA A 131 9.91 -3.50 6.24
C ALA A 131 10.75 -3.27 4.97
N GLY A 132 11.57 -2.21 4.94
CA GLY A 132 12.33 -1.80 3.74
C GLY A 132 12.05 -0.38 3.27
N PHE A 133 11.14 0.35 3.93
CA PHE A 133 10.85 1.76 3.66
C PHE A 133 11.98 2.69 4.11
N VAL A 134 13.09 2.65 3.40
CA VAL A 134 14.18 3.62 3.46
C VAL A 134 14.33 4.20 2.06
N GLY A 135 13.46 5.18 1.75
CA GLY A 135 13.71 6.19 0.71
C GLY A 135 13.86 5.74 -0.76
N PHE A 136 13.94 4.45 -1.06
CA PHE A 136 14.28 3.94 -2.40
C PHE A 136 13.39 2.75 -2.75
N ALA A 137 12.31 3.02 -3.49
CA ALA A 137 11.35 2.08 -4.09
C ALA A 137 10.14 1.63 -3.23
N PRO A 138 9.29 2.56 -2.76
CA PRO A 138 7.99 2.22 -2.16
C PRO A 138 7.07 1.42 -3.10
N LEU A 139 7.15 1.69 -4.41
CA LEU A 139 6.34 1.01 -5.43
C LEU A 139 6.70 -0.46 -5.61
N ALA A 140 7.99 -0.82 -5.51
CA ALA A 140 8.44 -2.20 -5.65
C ALA A 140 7.86 -3.10 -4.55
N GLN A 141 7.46 -2.52 -3.43
CA GLN A 141 6.90 -3.23 -2.29
C GLN A 141 5.37 -3.26 -2.32
N MET A 142 4.72 -2.20 -2.80
CA MET A 142 3.28 -2.21 -3.10
C MET A 142 2.95 -3.22 -4.22
N GLN A 143 3.78 -3.32 -5.25
CA GLN A 143 3.64 -4.34 -6.29
C GLN A 143 3.74 -5.77 -5.73
N ARG A 144 4.52 -6.01 -4.68
CA ARG A 144 4.61 -7.33 -4.01
C ARG A 144 3.42 -7.61 -3.10
N GLN A 145 2.82 -6.59 -2.48
CA GLN A 145 1.57 -6.75 -1.72
C GLN A 145 0.34 -6.89 -2.63
N GLY A 146 0.45 -6.44 -3.89
CA GLY A 146 -0.56 -6.64 -4.94
C GLY A 146 -0.58 -8.03 -5.57
N VAL A 147 0.11 -9.02 -4.98
CA VAL A 147 0.01 -10.45 -5.34
C VAL A 147 -0.42 -11.24 -4.10
N GLY A 148 -1.73 -11.20 -3.82
CA GLY A 148 -2.36 -11.98 -2.77
C GLY A 148 -3.88 -11.86 -2.89
N PRO A 149 -4.63 -12.98 -2.88
CA PRO A 149 -5.99 -13.06 -3.39
C PRO A 149 -6.93 -12.27 -2.49
N ALA A 150 -7.69 -11.33 -3.06
CA ALA A 150 -8.95 -10.91 -2.47
C ALA A 150 -9.98 -12.06 -2.61
N ALA A 151 -9.69 -13.22 -2.01
CA ALA A 151 -10.57 -14.38 -1.79
C ALA A 151 -9.78 -15.54 -1.18
N LEU A 152 -9.20 -15.37 0.00
CA LEU A 152 -9.05 -16.48 0.94
C LEU A 152 -9.81 -16.09 2.20
N GLY A 153 -11.14 -16.21 2.09
CA GLY A 153 -11.99 -16.35 3.26
C GLY A 153 -11.47 -17.52 4.09
N GLY A 154 -11.37 -17.28 5.40
CA GLY A 154 -10.77 -18.20 6.34
C GLY A 154 -11.41 -19.58 6.29
N LEU A 155 -10.54 -20.59 6.31
CA LEU A 155 -10.83 -21.87 6.93
C LEU A 155 -9.73 -22.08 7.98
N SER A 156 -10.01 -21.64 9.20
CA SER A 156 -9.46 -22.31 10.38
C SER A 156 -10.02 -23.72 10.42
N ASN A 157 -9.15 -24.69 10.67
CA ASN A 157 -9.53 -26.07 11.02
C ASN A 157 -10.63 -26.12 12.09
#